data_AF-A0A9E2FGL9-F1
#
_entry.id   AF-A0A9E2FGL9-F1
#
_cell.length_a   1.000
_cell.length_b   1.000
_cell.length_c   1.000
_cell.angle_alpha   90.00
_cell.angle_beta   90.00
_cell.angle_gamma   90.00
#
_symmetry.space_group_name_H-M   'P 1'
#
loop_
_entity.id
_entity.type
_entity.pdbx_description
1 polymer ?
#
loop_
_entity_poly.entity_id
_entity_poly.type
_entity_poly.pdbx_seq_one_letter_code
_entity_poly.pdbx_strand_id
1 'polypeptide(L)'
;MKETTPQPVTKSTGASVETLRALYAAQWKDLHHSRVQDWRLCNLLIVGFIGVGGLKVIGQFPELQMIASIVFAVVSLLAVGITIRHGFLFKEKMGAILEIEKLLAAPVLFKPQKGWHRFFKVQYLIITIYMLFALFFVYLACGGLS
;
A
#
# COMPACT_ATOMS: atom_id res chain seq x y z
N MET A 1 17.65 27.74 35.35
CA MET A 1 16.82 27.22 34.23
C MET A 1 15.73 26.38 34.86
N LYS A 2 14.48 26.85 34.89
CA LYS A 2 13.35 26.07 35.41
C LYS A 2 12.87 25.16 34.29
N GLU A 3 12.93 23.84 34.50
CA GLU A 3 12.26 22.86 33.65
C GLU A 3 10.75 23.13 33.72
N THR A 4 10.16 23.54 32.61
CA THR A 4 8.72 23.56 32.42
C THR A 4 8.27 22.12 32.15
N THR A 5 7.89 21.43 33.21
CA THR A 5 7.18 20.15 33.13
C THR A 5 5.88 20.36 32.34
N PRO A 6 5.62 19.61 31.25
CA PRO A 6 4.36 19.73 30.52
C PRO A 6 3.21 19.33 31.46
N GLN A 7 2.28 20.26 31.65
CA GLN A 7 1.07 20.04 32.45
C GLN A 7 0.25 18.89 31.83
N PRO A 8 -0.24 17.92 32.63
CA PRO A 8 -1.17 16.92 32.14
C PRO A 8 -2.47 17.63 31.73
N VAL A 9 -2.92 17.37 30.50
CA VAL A 9 -4.15 17.96 29.94
C VAL A 9 -5.32 17.65 30.87
N THR A 10 -5.75 18.68 31.59
CA THR A 10 -6.85 18.66 32.54
C THR A 10 -8.18 18.65 31.79
N LYS A 11 -9.04 17.68 32.13
CA LYS A 11 -10.47 17.61 31.78
C LYS A 11 -10.83 17.90 30.31
N SER A 12 -10.58 16.92 29.44
CA SER A 12 -11.19 16.89 28.11
C SER A 12 -12.73 16.73 28.26
N THR A 13 -13.52 17.76 27.99
CA THR A 13 -14.99 17.69 27.90
C THR A 13 -15.39 16.51 27.02
N GLY A 14 -16.42 15.73 27.37
CA GLY A 14 -16.79 14.49 26.65
C GLY A 14 -16.85 14.61 25.12
N ALA A 15 -17.24 15.78 24.60
CA ALA A 15 -17.22 16.12 23.17
C ALA A 15 -15.82 16.03 22.51
N SER A 16 -14.75 16.35 23.23
CA SER A 16 -13.38 16.26 22.72
C SER A 16 -12.87 14.81 22.64
N VAL A 17 -13.30 13.94 23.56
CA VAL A 17 -12.98 12.50 23.51
C VAL A 17 -13.69 11.82 22.34
N GLU A 18 -14.96 12.14 22.11
CA GLU A 18 -15.72 11.64 20.96
C GLU A 18 -15.10 12.09 19.63
N THR A 19 -14.64 13.34 19.56
CA THR A 19 -13.93 13.88 18.39
C THR A 19 -12.63 13.12 18.13
N LEU A 20 -11.82 12.86 19.16
CA LEU A 20 -10.59 12.07 19.05
C LEU A 20 -10.87 10.63 18.60
N ARG A 21 -11.95 10.00 19.10
CA ARG A 21 -12.37 8.66 18.65
C ARG A 21 -12.83 8.65 17.19
N ALA A 22 -13.57 9.66 16.76
CA ALA A 22 -13.98 9.79 15.36
C ALA A 22 -12.77 9.96 14.44
N LEU A 23 -11.80 10.78 14.82
CA LEU A 23 -10.54 10.95 14.09
C LEU A 23 -9.73 9.65 14.05
N TYR A 24 -9.64 8.93 15.18
CA TYR A 24 -9.00 7.62 15.26
C TYR A 24 -9.60 6.62 14.27
N ALA A 25 -10.94 6.48 14.28
CA ALA A 25 -11.66 5.60 13.38
C ALA A 25 -11.47 5.99 11.91
N ALA A 26 -11.45 7.29 11.60
CA ALA A 26 -11.20 7.79 10.26
C ALA A 26 -9.78 7.42 9.77
N GLN A 27 -8.74 7.59 10.59
CA GLN A 27 -7.37 7.22 10.19
C GLN A 27 -7.25 5.72 9.90
N TRP A 28 -7.86 4.86 10.74
CA TRP A 28 -7.86 3.42 10.50
C TRP A 28 -8.65 3.03 9.24
N LYS A 29 -9.79 3.67 8.99
CA LYS A 29 -10.59 3.44 7.78
C LYS A 29 -9.79 3.77 6.51
N ASP A 30 -9.08 4.90 6.51
CA ASP A 30 -8.21 5.30 5.40
C ASP A 30 -7.10 4.27 5.14
N LEU A 31 -6.45 3.77 6.20
CA LEU A 31 -5.41 2.74 6.10
C LEU A 31 -5.93 1.41 5.57
N HIS A 32 -7.12 0.99 6.00
CA HIS A 32 -7.74 -0.22 5.46
C HIS A 32 -8.15 -0.05 4.00
N HIS A 33 -8.63 1.14 3.62
CA HIS A 33 -9.01 1.43 2.25
C HIS A 33 -7.81 1.36 1.29
N SER A 34 -6.67 1.97 1.64
CA SER A 34 -5.46 1.89 0.82
C SER A 34 -4.95 0.45 0.66
N ARG A 35 -4.99 -0.35 1.73
CA ARG A 35 -4.66 -1.78 1.66
C ARG A 35 -5.59 -2.56 0.73
N VAL A 36 -6.89 -2.25 0.72
CA VAL A 36 -7.84 -2.88 -0.20
C VAL A 36 -7.55 -2.49 -1.66
N GLN A 37 -7.13 -1.26 -1.92
CA GLN A 37 -6.72 -0.82 -3.25
C GLN A 37 -5.49 -1.60 -3.74
N ASP A 38 -4.47 -1.80 -2.89
CA ASP A 38 -3.31 -2.61 -3.24
C ASP A 38 -3.70 -4.06 -3.61
N TRP A 39 -4.60 -4.67 -2.85
CA TRP A 39 -5.12 -6.01 -3.16
C TRP A 39 -5.86 -6.08 -4.50
N ARG A 40 -6.66 -5.07 -4.81
CA ARG A 40 -7.38 -4.99 -6.10
C ARG A 40 -6.40 -4.85 -7.27
N LEU A 41 -5.34 -4.06 -7.12
CA LEU A 41 -4.29 -3.93 -8.14
C LEU A 41 -3.55 -5.26 -8.34
N CYS A 42 -3.21 -5.96 -7.26
CA CYS A 42 -2.60 -7.27 -7.33
C CYS A 42 -3.47 -8.28 -8.10
N ASN A 43 -4.78 -8.33 -7.78
CA ASN A 43 -5.73 -9.18 -8.50
C ASN A 43 -5.82 -8.84 -9.98
N LEU A 44 -5.86 -7.54 -10.33
CA LEU A 44 -5.88 -7.08 -11.72
C LEU A 44 -4.65 -7.58 -12.49
N LEU A 45 -3.45 -7.48 -11.88
CA LEU A 45 -2.21 -7.94 -12.51
C LEU A 45 -2.14 -9.46 -12.65
N ILE A 46 -2.64 -10.22 -11.66
CA ILE A 46 -2.73 -11.68 -11.75
C ILE A 46 -3.68 -12.10 -12.89
N VAL A 47 -4.84 -11.46 -13.00
CA VAL A 47 -5.78 -11.72 -14.11
C VAL A 47 -5.14 -11.38 -15.45
N GLY A 48 -4.42 -10.26 -15.53
CA GLY A 48 -3.65 -9.88 -16.71
C GLY A 48 -2.58 -10.91 -17.06
N PHE A 49 -1.85 -11.41 -16.07
CA PHE A 49 -0.80 -12.42 -16.26
C PHE A 49 -1.37 -13.71 -16.86
N ILE A 50 -2.46 -14.21 -16.29
CA ILE A 50 -3.15 -15.41 -16.79
C ILE A 50 -3.73 -15.16 -18.18
N GLY A 51 -4.40 -14.01 -18.39
CA GLY A 51 -5.06 -13.68 -19.64
C GLY A 51 -4.07 -13.51 -20.80
N VAL A 52 -3.06 -12.66 -20.63
CA VAL A 52 -2.04 -12.40 -21.66
C VAL A 52 -1.17 -13.65 -21.89
N GLY A 53 -0.83 -14.38 -20.82
CA GLY A 53 -0.13 -15.67 -20.94
C GLY A 53 -0.93 -16.69 -21.74
N GLY A 54 -2.25 -16.79 -21.50
CA GLY A 54 -3.16 -17.64 -22.27
C GLY A 54 -3.25 -17.26 -23.74
N LEU A 55 -3.32 -15.96 -24.05
CA LEU A 55 -3.31 -15.46 -25.43
C LEU A 55 -2.04 -15.88 -26.18
N LYS A 56 -0.87 -15.84 -25.51
CA LYS A 56 0.40 -16.29 -26.11
C LYS A 56 0.37 -17.79 -26.43
N VAL A 57 -0.19 -18.63 -25.55
CA VAL A 57 -0.29 -20.09 -25.76
C VAL A 57 -1.21 -20.44 -26.93
N ILE A 58 -2.34 -19.73 -27.06
CA ILE A 58 -3.31 -19.98 -28.14
C ILE A 58 -2.79 -19.46 -29.49
N GLY A 59 -1.96 -18.41 -29.49
CA GLY A 59 -1.26 -17.92 -30.70
C GLY A 59 -2.15 -17.28 -31.77
N GLN A 60 -3.44 -17.09 -31.51
CA GLN A 60 -4.41 -16.64 -32.51
C GLN A 60 -4.39 -15.12 -32.77
N PHE A 61 -3.89 -14.30 -31.84
CA PHE A 61 -3.98 -12.83 -31.91
C PHE A 61 -2.70 -12.16 -31.40
N PRO A 62 -1.60 -12.16 -32.19
CA PRO A 62 -0.31 -11.63 -31.75
C PRO A 62 -0.35 -10.11 -31.48
N GLU A 63 -1.12 -9.34 -32.25
CA GLU A 63 -1.27 -7.90 -32.06
C GLU A 63 -1.99 -7.59 -30.75
N LEU A 64 -3.07 -8.33 -30.44
CA LEU A 64 -3.81 -8.18 -29.19
C LEU A 64 -2.93 -8.55 -27.99
N GLN A 65 -2.15 -9.63 -28.10
CA GLN A 65 -1.19 -10.02 -27.07
C GLN A 65 -0.15 -8.92 -26.83
N MET A 66 0.42 -8.33 -27.89
CA MET A 66 1.40 -7.24 -27.79
C MET A 66 0.79 -6.01 -27.11
N ILE A 67 -0.38 -5.55 -27.57
CA ILE A 67 -1.07 -4.39 -27.01
C ILE A 67 -1.39 -4.63 -25.52
N ALA A 68 -1.95 -5.79 -25.19
CA ALA A 68 -2.28 -6.14 -23.81
C ALA A 68 -1.01 -6.19 -22.93
N SER A 69 0.09 -6.73 -23.45
CA SER A 69 1.38 -6.76 -22.74
C SER A 69 1.87 -5.36 -22.42
N ILE A 70 1.84 -4.43 -23.38
CA ILE A 70 2.23 -3.02 -23.16
C ILE A 70 1.33 -2.38 -22.08
N VAL A 71 0.01 -2.56 -22.18
CA VAL A 71 -0.94 -2.01 -21.20
C VAL A 71 -0.64 -2.54 -19.79
N PHE A 72 -0.47 -3.85 -19.62
CA PHE A 72 -0.21 -4.45 -18.31
C PHE A 72 1.20 -4.11 -17.77
N ALA A 73 2.19 -3.88 -18.63
CA ALA A 73 3.49 -3.35 -18.22
C ALA A 73 3.33 -1.93 -17.62
N VAL A 74 2.59 -1.04 -18.28
CA VAL A 74 2.30 0.31 -17.78
C VAL A 74 1.52 0.27 -16.47
N VAL A 75 0.47 -0.56 -16.38
CA VAL A 75 -0.31 -0.73 -15.15
C VAL A 75 0.58 -1.24 -14.00
N SER A 76 1.50 -2.16 -14.26
CA SER A 76 2.44 -2.67 -13.25
C SER A 76 3.35 -1.56 -12.70
N LEU A 77 3.86 -0.69 -13.56
CA LEU A 77 4.68 0.47 -13.14
C LEU A 77 3.86 1.49 -12.34
N LEU A 78 2.62 1.76 -12.74
CA LEU A 78 1.71 2.60 -11.97
C LEU A 78 1.42 2.00 -10.59
N ALA A 79 1.24 0.68 -10.51
CA ALA A 79 1.00 -0.03 -9.24
C ALA A 79 2.19 0.10 -8.29
N VAL A 80 3.43 0.11 -8.79
CA VAL A 80 4.63 0.43 -7.99
C VAL A 80 4.53 1.85 -7.40
N GLY A 81 4.21 2.85 -8.22
CA GLY A 81 4.04 4.22 -7.77
C GLY A 81 2.97 4.37 -6.68
N ILE A 82 1.81 3.73 -6.87
CA ILE A 82 0.72 3.70 -5.90
C ILE A 82 1.17 3.04 -4.58
N THR A 83 1.86 1.90 -4.66
CA THR A 83 2.35 1.19 -3.46
C THR A 83 3.36 2.02 -2.67
N ILE A 84 4.26 2.72 -3.36
CA ILE A 84 5.21 3.66 -2.74
C ILE A 84 4.44 4.78 -2.02
N ARG A 85 3.44 5.37 -2.67
CA ARG A 85 2.58 6.41 -2.08
C ARG A 85 1.84 5.90 -0.86
N HIS A 86 1.28 4.69 -0.90
CA HIS A 86 0.65 4.03 0.25
C HIS A 86 1.65 3.79 1.37
N GLY A 87 2.90 3.45 1.06
CA GLY A 87 3.98 3.34 2.05
C GLY A 87 4.26 4.66 2.79
N PHE A 88 4.17 5.80 2.10
CA PHE A 88 4.29 7.13 2.74
C PHE A 88 3.06 7.48 3.57
N LEU A 89 1.86 7.31 3.00
CA LEU A 89 0.60 7.55 3.71
C LEU A 89 0.49 6.69 4.97
N PHE A 90 0.92 5.43 4.91
CA PHE A 90 0.95 4.56 6.08
C PHE A 90 1.79 5.15 7.21
N LYS A 91 2.99 5.67 6.91
CA LYS A 91 3.87 6.28 7.93
C LYS A 91 3.24 7.53 8.55
N GLU A 92 2.68 8.40 7.72
CA GLU A 92 2.03 9.64 8.14
C GLU A 92 0.82 9.35 9.05
N LYS A 93 -0.07 8.49 8.58
CA LYS A 93 -1.31 8.10 9.27
C LYS A 93 -1.03 7.35 10.57
N MET A 94 -0.04 6.46 10.58
CA MET A 94 0.37 5.78 11.82
C MET A 94 0.96 6.73 12.85
N GLY A 95 1.64 7.81 12.43
CA GLY A 95 2.08 8.88 13.33
C GLY A 95 0.89 9.51 14.05
N ALA A 96 -0.13 9.92 13.29
CA ALA A 96 -1.35 10.52 13.84
C ALA A 96 -2.11 9.55 14.77
N ILE A 97 -2.22 8.27 14.41
CA ILE A 97 -2.85 7.24 15.26
C ILE A 97 -2.12 7.13 16.60
N LEU A 98 -0.79 7.09 16.61
CA LEU A 98 -0.01 6.98 17.84
C LEU A 98 -0.14 8.22 18.74
N GLU A 99 -0.28 9.41 18.15
CA GLU A 99 -0.55 10.63 18.91
C GLU A 99 -1.94 10.60 19.54
N ILE A 100 -2.97 10.17 18.79
CA ILE A 100 -4.33 10.03 19.31
C ILE A 100 -4.40 8.96 20.41
N GLU A 101 -3.69 7.83 20.27
CA GLU A 101 -3.61 6.78 21.31
C GLU A 101 -3.03 7.33 22.62
N LYS A 102 -1.99 8.16 22.53
CA LYS A 102 -1.40 8.84 23.71
C LYS A 102 -2.40 9.80 24.35
N LEU A 103 -3.12 10.59 23.56
CA LEU A 103 -4.12 11.55 24.06
C LEU A 103 -5.32 10.85 24.71
N LEU A 104 -5.72 9.68 24.20
CA LEU A 104 -6.82 8.88 24.75
C LEU A 104 -6.41 8.00 25.93
N ALA A 105 -5.13 7.99 26.32
CA ALA A 105 -4.56 7.01 27.26
C ALA A 105 -4.90 5.55 26.88
N ALA A 106 -5.04 5.28 25.59
CA ALA A 106 -5.36 3.96 25.06
C ALA A 106 -4.09 3.08 25.02
N PRO A 107 -4.22 1.75 25.13
CA PRO A 107 -3.08 0.88 24.93
C PRO A 107 -2.51 1.07 23.52
N VAL A 108 -1.20 1.30 23.42
CA VAL A 108 -0.51 1.42 22.13
C VAL A 108 -0.60 0.09 21.40
N LEU A 109 -1.51 0.01 20.42
CA LEU A 109 -1.79 -1.24 19.68
C LEU A 109 -0.68 -1.53 18.67
N PHE A 110 -0.07 -0.49 18.11
CA PHE A 110 0.99 -0.63 17.13
C PHE A 110 2.35 -0.23 17.71
N LYS A 111 3.20 -1.22 17.99
CA LYS A 111 4.60 -0.94 18.34
C LYS A 111 5.44 -0.90 17.06
N PRO A 112 6.14 0.19 16.75
CA PRO A 112 6.99 0.24 15.58
C PRO A 112 8.06 -0.86 15.68
N GLN A 113 8.02 -1.82 14.75
CA GLN A 113 9.05 -2.87 14.68
C GLN A 113 10.43 -2.25 14.44
N LYS A 114 11.40 -2.61 15.28
CA LYS A 114 12.81 -2.21 15.16
C LYS A 114 13.62 -3.36 14.52
N GLY A 115 14.67 -3.03 13.76
CA GLY A 115 15.65 -4.01 13.24
C GLY A 115 15.42 -4.49 11.80
N TRP A 116 16.01 -5.65 11.45
CA TRP A 116 16.06 -6.23 10.10
C TRP A 116 14.67 -6.52 9.48
N HIS A 117 13.64 -6.77 10.30
CA HIS A 117 12.25 -6.88 9.85
C HIS A 117 11.70 -5.60 9.19
N ARG A 118 12.39 -4.46 9.34
CA ARG A 118 12.08 -3.22 8.61
C ARG A 118 12.42 -3.29 7.13
N PHE A 119 13.31 -4.20 6.70
CA PHE A 119 13.65 -4.46 5.30
C PHE A 119 12.66 -5.41 4.63
N PHE A 120 12.10 -6.38 5.36
CA PHE A 120 10.99 -7.24 4.91
C PHE A 120 9.62 -6.58 5.13
N LYS A 121 9.49 -5.32 4.72
CA LYS A 121 8.18 -4.69 4.67
C LYS A 121 7.39 -5.31 3.53
N VAL A 122 6.16 -5.71 3.82
CA VAL A 122 5.19 -6.20 2.85
C VAL A 122 5.13 -5.29 1.61
N GLN A 123 5.30 -3.98 1.76
CA GLN A 123 5.38 -3.05 0.63
C GLN A 123 6.53 -3.35 -0.34
N TYR A 124 7.74 -3.68 0.15
CA TYR A 124 8.86 -4.02 -0.74
C TYR A 124 8.60 -5.33 -1.49
N LEU A 125 8.02 -6.32 -0.81
CA LEU A 125 7.61 -7.57 -1.45
C LEU A 125 6.59 -7.31 -2.57
N ILE A 126 5.56 -6.50 -2.30
CA ILE A 126 4.55 -6.13 -3.31
C ILE A 126 5.19 -5.37 -4.48
N ILE A 127 6.07 -4.40 -4.20
CA ILE A 127 6.82 -3.68 -5.24
C ILE A 127 7.64 -4.64 -6.09
N THR A 128 8.36 -5.58 -5.48
CA THR A 128 9.12 -6.60 -6.21
C THR A 128 8.22 -7.43 -7.12
N ILE A 129 7.06 -7.88 -6.63
CA ILE A 129 6.08 -8.62 -7.44
C ILE A 129 5.61 -7.79 -8.64
N TYR A 130 5.29 -6.51 -8.45
CA TYR A 130 4.87 -5.63 -9.55
C TYR A 130 5.98 -5.36 -10.56
N MET A 131 7.23 -5.24 -10.09
CA MET A 131 8.38 -5.14 -10.99
C MET A 131 8.58 -6.41 -11.81
N LEU A 132 8.40 -7.59 -11.20
CA LEU A 132 8.47 -8.87 -11.92
C LEU A 132 7.36 -8.99 -12.97
N PHE A 133 6.14 -8.56 -12.65
CA PHE A 133 5.06 -8.49 -13.65
C PHE A 133 5.39 -7.52 -14.78
N ALA A 134 5.88 -6.31 -14.47
CA ALA A 134 6.29 -5.35 -15.48
C ALA A 134 7.33 -5.94 -16.44
N LEU A 135 8.37 -6.57 -15.90
CA LEU A 135 9.42 -7.23 -16.68
C LEU A 135 8.86 -8.38 -17.52
N PHE A 136 7.97 -9.20 -16.96
CA PHE A 136 7.32 -10.28 -17.69
C PHE A 136 6.49 -9.76 -18.87
N PHE A 137 5.69 -8.72 -18.68
CA PHE A 137 4.89 -8.14 -19.76
C PHE A 137 5.76 -7.45 -20.82
N VAL A 138 6.84 -6.77 -20.43
CA VAL A 138 7.82 -6.23 -21.39
C VAL A 138 8.46 -7.35 -22.21
N TYR A 139 8.86 -8.45 -21.56
CA TYR A 139 9.40 -9.63 -22.22
C TYR A 139 8.42 -10.22 -23.24
N LEU A 140 7.13 -10.34 -22.89
CA LEU A 140 6.10 -10.78 -23.83
C LEU A 140 5.88 -9.81 -25.00
N ALA A 141 5.93 -8.50 -24.74
CA ALA A 141 5.78 -7.47 -25.77
C ALA A 141 6.96 -7.46 -26.76
N CYS A 142 8.18 -7.74 -26.29
CA CYS A 142 9.39 -7.82 -27.12
C CYS A 142 9.55 -9.15 -27.88
N GLY A 143 8.55 -10.03 -27.82
CA GLY A 143 8.62 -11.32 -28.52
C GLY A 143 9.57 -12.32 -27.86
N GLY A 144 9.72 -12.30 -26.53
CA GLY A 144 10.69 -13.11 -25.80
C GLY A 144 10.61 -14.65 -25.97
N LEU A 145 9.60 -15.16 -26.68
CA LEU A 145 9.44 -16.58 -27.04
C LEU A 145 9.19 -16.77 -28.55
N SER A 146 9.61 -15.81 -29.38
CA SER A 146 9.68 -15.94 -30.83
C SER A 146 10.95 -16.66 -31.25
#